data_AF-A0A0Q5M172-F1
#
_entry.id   AF-A0A0Q5M172-F1
#
_cell.length_a   1.000
_cell.length_b   1.000
_cell.length_c   1.000
_cell.angle_alpha   90.00
_cell.angle_beta   90.00
_cell.angle_gamma   90.00
#
_symmetry.space_group_name_H-M   'P 1'
#
loop_
_entity.id
_entity.type
_entity.pdbx_description
1 polymer ?
#
loop_
_entity_poly.entity_id
_entity_poly.type
_entity_poly.pdbx_seq_one_letter_code
_entity_poly.pdbx_strand_id
1 'polypeptide(L)'
;MADTANAAPPFFIARVGDDGTQCDAWPEQTLLESLEQGGIDWPSSCRNGTCRTCIGMLAEGTVHYRIDWPGVTREEQAEGCVLPCVAYPASDLRLEPQGI
;
A
#
# COMPACT_ATOMS: atom_id res chain seq x y z
N MET A 1 -36.24 -14.45 3.49
CA MET A 1 -35.07 -14.78 4.34
C MET A 1 -33.91 -13.98 3.78
N ALA A 2 -33.73 -12.75 4.27
CA ALA A 2 -32.62 -11.89 3.87
C ALA A 2 -31.51 -12.15 4.89
N ASP A 3 -30.49 -12.87 4.47
CA ASP A 3 -29.27 -13.05 5.23
C ASP A 3 -28.43 -11.79 5.01
N THR A 4 -28.59 -10.81 5.91
CA THR A 4 -27.69 -9.65 5.99
C THR A 4 -26.37 -10.14 6.55
N ALA A 5 -25.59 -10.80 5.70
CA ALA A 5 -24.20 -11.06 5.97
C ALA A 5 -23.52 -9.70 6.15
N ASN A 6 -23.20 -9.38 7.40
CA ASN A 6 -22.21 -8.39 7.79
C ASN A 6 -20.84 -8.85 7.27
N ALA A 7 -20.68 -8.84 5.95
CA ALA A 7 -19.42 -9.10 5.30
C ALA A 7 -18.53 -7.90 5.61
N ALA A 8 -17.41 -8.16 6.28
CA ALA A 8 -16.34 -7.17 6.36
C ALA A 8 -16.07 -6.63 4.95
N PRO A 9 -15.78 -5.32 4.81
CA PRO A 9 -15.53 -4.74 3.50
C PRO A 9 -14.46 -5.58 2.76
N PRO A 10 -14.63 -5.81 1.44
CA PRO A 10 -13.68 -6.63 0.67
C PRO A 10 -12.34 -5.93 0.45
N PHE A 11 -12.12 -4.79 1.11
CA PHE A 11 -10.98 -3.91 0.98
C PHE A 11 -10.53 -3.45 2.37
N PHE A 12 -9.27 -3.04 2.44
CA PHE A 12 -8.68 -2.33 3.57
C PHE A 12 -8.73 -0.83 3.35
N ILE A 13 -8.48 -0.04 4.39
CA ILE A 13 -8.30 1.40 4.29
C ILE A 13 -6.81 1.72 4.21
N ALA A 14 -6.37 2.32 3.10
CA ALA A 14 -5.03 2.91 2.99
C ALA A 14 -5.13 4.42 3.24
N ARG A 15 -4.48 4.88 4.31
CA ARG A 15 -4.29 6.31 4.61
C ARG A 15 -2.95 6.80 4.06
N VAL A 16 -2.90 8.07 3.65
CA VAL A 16 -1.67 8.75 3.25
C VAL A 16 -1.44 9.95 4.15
N GLY A 17 -0.32 9.99 4.85
CA GLY A 17 -0.02 11.02 5.83
C GLY A 17 -1.07 11.10 6.95
N ASP A 18 -1.07 12.25 7.63
CA ASP A 18 -1.94 12.54 8.77
C ASP A 18 -3.10 13.49 8.44
N ASP A 19 -3.28 13.88 7.17
CA ASP A 19 -4.29 14.86 6.75
C ASP A 19 -5.69 14.27 6.50
N GLY A 20 -5.84 12.96 6.71
CA GLY A 20 -7.09 12.23 6.50
C GLY A 20 -7.31 11.73 5.07
N THR A 21 -6.35 11.93 4.17
CA THR A 21 -6.39 11.37 2.81
C THR A 21 -6.39 9.85 2.87
N GLN A 22 -7.34 9.21 2.19
CA GLN A 22 -7.46 7.75 2.18
C GLN A 22 -8.14 7.23 0.92
N CYS A 23 -7.90 5.96 0.61
CA CYS A 23 -8.57 5.24 -0.46
C CYS A 23 -8.88 3.79 -0.06
N ASP A 24 -9.74 3.14 -0.84
CA ASP A 24 -9.99 1.70 -0.73
C ASP A 24 -8.77 0.94 -1.25
N ALA A 25 -8.23 0.03 -0.44
CA ALA A 25 -7.06 -0.77 -0.74
C ALA A 25 -7.45 -2.24 -0.93
N TRP A 26 -7.48 -2.68 -2.17
CA TRP A 26 -7.94 -4.01 -2.55
C TRP A 26 -6.83 -5.05 -2.35
N PRO A 27 -7.07 -6.20 -1.68
CA PRO A 27 -6.06 -7.24 -1.46
C PRO A 27 -5.43 -7.79 -2.75
N GLU A 28 -6.16 -7.74 -3.87
CA GLU A 28 -5.73 -8.24 -5.17
C GLU A 28 -4.93 -7.22 -6.00
N GLN A 29 -4.85 -5.96 -5.53
CA GLN A 29 -4.19 -4.85 -6.20
C GLN A 29 -2.99 -4.36 -5.41
N THR A 30 -2.05 -3.73 -6.11
CA THR A 30 -0.96 -3.03 -5.46
C THR A 30 -1.46 -1.78 -4.75
N LEU A 31 -0.72 -1.32 -3.75
CA LEU A 31 -1.03 -0.07 -3.07
C LEU A 31 -1.00 1.12 -4.04
N LEU A 32 -0.06 1.14 -5.00
CA LEU A 32 -0.02 2.20 -6.01
C LEU A 32 -1.31 2.24 -6.85
N GLU A 33 -1.80 1.08 -7.30
CA GLU A 33 -3.06 1.01 -8.07
C GLU A 33 -4.26 1.47 -7.24
N SER A 34 -4.27 1.15 -5.94
CA SER A 34 -5.32 1.59 -5.01
C SER A 34 -5.30 3.11 -4.81
N LEU A 35 -4.10 3.70 -4.61
CA LEU A 35 -3.91 5.14 -4.48
C LEU A 35 -4.37 5.88 -5.74
N GLU A 36 -3.96 5.41 -6.92
CA GLU A 36 -4.34 6.01 -8.21
C GLU A 36 -5.86 5.95 -8.45
N GLN A 37 -6.51 4.84 -8.11
CA GLN A 37 -7.97 4.72 -8.19
C GLN A 37 -8.69 5.64 -7.21
N GLY A 38 -8.10 5.88 -6.04
CA GLY A 38 -8.56 6.86 -5.05
C GLY A 38 -8.27 8.32 -5.43
N GLY A 39 -7.60 8.57 -6.56
CA GLY A 39 -7.20 9.92 -6.98
C GLY A 39 -6.05 10.51 -6.17
N ILE A 40 -5.24 9.67 -5.51
CA ILE A 40 -4.09 10.08 -4.72
C ILE A 40 -2.83 9.93 -5.58
N ASP A 41 -2.16 11.04 -5.85
CA ASP A 41 -0.90 11.04 -6.58
C ASP A 41 0.23 10.49 -5.71
N TRP A 42 0.93 9.48 -6.23
CA TRP A 42 2.11 8.90 -5.60
C TRP A 42 3.24 8.77 -6.63
N PRO A 43 4.49 9.14 -6.29
CA PRO A 43 5.60 9.08 -7.24
C PRO A 43 5.79 7.65 -7.76
N SER A 44 5.89 7.48 -9.08
CA SER A 44 6.11 6.16 -9.67
C SER A 44 6.81 6.25 -11.03
N SER A 45 7.49 5.18 -11.42
CA SER A 45 8.17 5.08 -12.73
C SER A 45 8.13 3.64 -13.27
N CYS A 46 8.95 2.72 -12.74
CA CYS A 46 9.09 1.38 -13.33
C CYS A 46 7.92 0.41 -13.08
N ARG A 47 7.13 0.64 -12.02
CA ARG A 47 6.03 -0.24 -11.56
C ARG A 47 6.38 -1.73 -11.44
N ASN A 48 7.65 -2.04 -11.14
CA ASN A 48 8.15 -3.42 -11.02
C ASN A 48 9.14 -3.59 -9.86
N GLY A 49 9.16 -2.64 -8.92
CA GLY A 49 10.00 -2.69 -7.72
C GLY A 49 11.48 -2.32 -7.92
N THR A 50 11.93 -2.03 -9.14
CA THR A 50 13.38 -1.87 -9.39
C THR A 50 13.89 -0.42 -9.22
N CYS A 51 13.16 0.59 -9.69
CA CYS A 51 13.65 1.98 -9.71
C CYS A 51 13.57 2.71 -8.36
N ARG A 52 12.81 2.17 -7.40
CA ARG A 52 12.53 2.75 -6.08
C ARG A 52 11.88 4.15 -6.08
N THR A 53 11.46 4.71 -7.22
CA THR A 53 10.74 6.01 -7.28
C THR A 53 9.50 6.06 -6.39
N CYS A 54 8.80 4.95 -6.20
CA CYS A 54 7.62 4.90 -5.36
C CYS A 54 7.91 4.67 -3.87
N ILE A 55 9.16 4.62 -3.44
CA ILE A 55 9.47 4.26 -2.05
C ILE A 55 8.75 5.18 -1.06
N GLY A 56 8.21 4.57 0.00
CA GLY A 56 7.56 5.24 1.11
C GLY A 56 7.82 4.51 2.41
N MET A 57 7.20 4.99 3.47
CA MET A 57 7.18 4.32 4.77
C MET A 57 5.79 3.78 5.07
N LEU A 58 5.73 2.53 5.53
CA LEU A 58 4.57 1.93 6.14
C LEU A 58 4.58 2.28 7.63
N ALA A 59 3.87 3.34 8.00
CA ALA A 59 3.80 3.81 9.38
C ALA A 59 2.91 2.92 10.25
N GLU A 60 1.90 2.28 9.65
CA GLU A 60 0.96 1.36 10.30
C GLU A 60 0.55 0.25 9.34
N GLY A 61 0.12 -0.88 9.90
CA GLY A 61 -0.42 -2.00 9.13
C GLY A 61 0.64 -2.92 8.57
N THR A 62 0.23 -3.76 7.62
CA THR A 62 1.07 -4.81 7.04
C THR A 62 0.80 -4.95 5.55
N VAL A 63 1.85 -5.24 4.80
CA VAL A 63 1.79 -5.54 3.37
C VAL A 63 2.41 -6.90 3.10
N HIS A 64 2.10 -7.47 1.95
CA HIS A 64 2.78 -8.64 1.42
C HIS A 64 3.22 -8.40 -0.03
N TYR A 65 4.14 -9.23 -0.51
CA TYR A 65 4.65 -9.19 -1.87
C TYR A 65 4.43 -10.55 -2.52
N ARG A 66 4.09 -10.58 -3.82
CA ARG A 66 3.95 -11.83 -4.58
C ARG A 66 5.29 -12.51 -4.86
N ILE A 67 6.38 -11.74 -4.80
CA ILE A 67 7.75 -12.23 -4.99
C ILE A 67 8.58 -11.85 -3.75
N ASP A 68 9.50 -12.73 -3.34
CA ASP A 68 10.28 -12.56 -2.11
C ASP A 68 11.32 -11.41 -2.20
N TRP A 69 11.58 -10.87 -3.38
CA TRP A 69 12.59 -9.83 -3.63
C TRP A 69 12.00 -8.62 -4.38
N PRO A 70 11.28 -7.71 -3.70
CA PRO A 70 10.59 -6.59 -4.34
C PRO A 70 11.48 -5.37 -4.64
N GLY A 71 12.79 -5.40 -4.32
CA GLY A 71 13.69 -4.23 -4.41
C GLY A 71 13.83 -3.43 -3.11
N VAL A 72 13.40 -4.03 -1.99
CA VAL A 72 13.65 -3.57 -0.60
C VAL A 72 14.20 -4.75 0.20
N THR A 73 15.26 -4.55 0.98
CA THR A 73 15.83 -5.60 1.83
C THR A 73 14.90 -5.93 3.00
N ARG A 74 15.18 -7.01 3.72
CA ARG A 74 14.38 -7.37 4.91
C ARG A 74 14.55 -6.37 6.04
N GLU A 75 15.75 -5.81 6.17
CA GLU A 75 16.08 -4.78 7.15
C GLU A 75 15.32 -3.50 6.85
N GLU A 76 15.35 -3.04 5.59
CA GLU A 76 14.58 -1.88 5.16
C GLU A 76 13.07 -2.09 5.38
N GLN A 77 12.54 -3.29 5.08
CA GLN A 77 11.13 -3.62 5.38
C GLN A 77 10.83 -3.57 6.88
N ALA A 78 11.74 -4.05 7.73
CA ALA A 78 11.60 -3.99 9.19
C ALA A 78 11.67 -2.55 9.72
N GLU A 79 12.38 -1.66 9.04
CA GLU A 79 12.39 -0.22 9.31
C GLU A 79 11.13 0.49 8.80
N GLY A 80 10.30 -0.19 8.00
CA GLY A 80 9.04 0.32 7.46
C GLY A 80 9.12 0.74 5.99
N CYS A 81 10.24 0.55 5.29
CA CYS A 81 10.31 0.86 3.86
C CYS A 81 9.37 -0.05 3.05
N VAL A 82 8.62 0.56 2.15
CA VAL A 82 7.66 -0.11 1.28
C VAL A 82 7.76 0.42 -0.14
N LEU A 83 7.51 -0.46 -1.12
CA LEU A 83 7.34 -0.09 -2.53
C LEU A 83 5.87 -0.28 -2.92
N PRO A 84 5.02 0.76 -2.82
CA PRO A 84 3.60 0.69 -3.14
C PRO A 84 3.30 0.12 -4.52
N CYS A 85 4.21 0.27 -5.50
CA CYS A 85 4.02 -0.27 -6.85
C CYS A 85 4.05 -1.80 -6.97
N VAL A 86 4.47 -2.51 -5.92
CA VAL A 86 4.51 -3.98 -5.88
C VAL A 86 4.05 -4.57 -4.54
N ALA A 87 3.76 -3.71 -3.55
CA ALA A 87 3.21 -4.10 -2.26
C ALA A 87 1.69 -4.27 -2.35
N TYR A 88 1.16 -5.33 -1.74
CA TYR A 88 -0.26 -5.62 -1.63
C TYR A 88 -0.71 -5.47 -0.17
N PRO A 89 -1.87 -4.86 0.10
CA PRO A 89 -2.33 -4.67 1.47
C PRO A 89 -2.66 -6.02 2.13
N ALA A 90 -2.37 -6.14 3.42
CA ALA A 90 -2.78 -7.28 4.25
C ALA A 90 -3.53 -6.85 5.53
N SER A 91 -3.70 -5.55 5.73
CA SER A 91 -4.50 -4.91 6.77
C SER A 91 -4.75 -3.44 6.40
N ASP A 92 -5.59 -2.75 7.18
CA ASP A 92 -5.63 -1.28 7.16
C ASP A 92 -4.24 -0.72 7.46
N LEU A 93 -3.84 0.32 6.75
CA LEU A 93 -2.47 0.81 6.78
C LEU A 93 -2.38 2.32 6.61
N ARG A 94 -1.22 2.88 6.99
CA ARG A 94 -0.84 4.27 6.71
C ARG A 94 0.50 4.31 5.99
N LEU A 95 0.53 5.02 4.87
CA LEU A 95 1.74 5.33 4.10
C LEU A 95 2.20 6.76 4.35
N GLU A 96 3.50 6.94 4.47
CA GLU A 96 4.16 8.25 4.46
C GLU A 96 5.06 8.36 3.22
N PRO A 97 4.99 9.46 2.46
CA PRO A 97 5.95 9.71 1.40
C PRO A 97 7.36 9.82 1.99
N GLN A 98 8.33 9.10 1.43
CA GLN A 98 9.73 9.23 1.81
C GLN A 98 10.27 10.57 1.28
N GLY A 99 10.42 11.56 2.16
CA GLY A 99 11.20 12.78 1.96
C GLY A 99 10.84 13.62 0.73
N ILE A 100 10.15 14.74 0.95
CA ILE A 100 10.35 15.92 0.09
C ILE A 100 11.61 16.67 0.52
#